data_AF-A0AAP0FUS9-F1
#
_entry.id   AF-A0AAP0FUS9-F1
#
_cell.length_a   1.000
_cell.length_b   1.000
_cell.length_c   1.000
_cell.angle_alpha   90.00
_cell.angle_beta   90.00
_cell.angle_gamma   90.00
#
_symmetry.space_group_name_H-M   'P 1'
#
loop_
_entity.id
_entity.type
_entity.pdbx_description
1 polymer ?
#
loop_
_entity_poly.entity_id
_entity_poly.type
_entity_poly.pdbx_seq_one_letter_code
_entity_poly.pdbx_strand_id
1 'polypeptide(L)'
;MGSVGKRGKDAGSGVVDMSHREVGALAPRVFSHRAAASSNLVLRLGIHRTLDKHRGCVNTVSFNADGSILVSGSDDRMIMLWDWELGLVKQSFHSGHMNNVFQAKFMPYTDDRTMVTCAADGEVRLAQLKDGRHVATKALARHEGRAHKIAIEPGSPHILYSCGEDGLVHHFDLRTQTATKLFKCKAFKDKSDYMPIVHLHSIAIDPMNPHRFAVAGSDEYARVYDIRKCRWDGKACGDPADCFCPSHLIGDEQVGITGLAFSNQSELLASYTIERIYLFSKDQGLGADPDSATPTSAEDPNTGNEQQQQVYTGHRNCATVKGVSFFGPNCEYVTSGSDCGRVFIWKKADGELLRVMEGDKHVVNCIEANPFATMLASCGIEKDIKIWIPNSKEPASPVNIDEVMMHEGITFFSGDDLDDEDDDDDDDDDDGDDNDLIDFLDIDVWSNNDFSDGDFDEENDEENDEDDDDGGGESDSAVNDFHAAQ
;
A
#
# COMPACT_ATOMS: atom_id res chain seq x y z
N MET A 1 38.59 18.50 38.71
CA MET A 1 38.22 19.12 37.41
C MET A 1 38.51 18.11 36.33
N GLY A 2 37.61 17.52 35.57
CA GLY A 2 36.16 17.48 35.50
C GLY A 2 35.91 16.52 34.34
N SER A 3 35.56 15.27 34.63
CA SER A 3 35.21 14.29 33.59
C SER A 3 33.73 14.47 33.26
N VAL A 4 33.46 15.09 32.12
CA VAL A 4 32.12 15.19 31.53
C VAL A 4 31.83 13.84 30.89
N GLY A 5 31.15 12.97 31.63
CA GLY A 5 30.57 11.75 31.10
C GLY A 5 29.50 12.09 30.07
N LYS A 6 29.69 11.61 28.84
CA LYS A 6 28.63 11.53 27.82
C LYS A 6 27.48 10.71 28.41
N ARG A 7 26.36 11.38 28.71
CA ARG A 7 25.09 10.68 28.99
C ARG A 7 24.61 10.06 27.69
N GLY A 8 24.64 8.74 27.61
CA GLY A 8 23.79 8.01 26.68
C GLY A 8 22.35 8.43 26.91
N LYS A 9 21.61 8.71 25.84
CA LYS A 9 20.16 8.89 25.89
C LYS A 9 19.57 7.49 26.13
N ASP A 10 19.50 7.07 27.39
CA ASP A 10 18.61 5.98 27.75
C ASP A 10 17.19 6.43 27.43
N ALA A 11 16.51 5.67 26.57
CA ALA A 11 15.07 5.76 26.42
C ALA A 11 14.47 5.61 27.84
N GLY A 12 13.82 6.66 28.33
CA GLY A 12 13.34 6.73 29.70
C GLY A 12 12.53 5.47 30.05
N SER A 13 12.86 4.85 31.19
CA SER A 13 12.09 3.74 31.75
C SER A 13 10.60 4.09 31.70
N GLY A 14 9.78 3.26 31.06
CA GLY A 14 8.35 3.54 30.87
C GLY A 14 7.60 3.85 32.18
N VAL A 15 8.11 3.36 33.32
CA VAL A 15 7.62 3.69 34.66
C VAL A 15 7.85 5.16 35.02
N VAL A 16 9.01 5.72 34.67
CA VAL A 16 9.36 7.12 34.91
C VAL A 16 8.46 8.04 34.07
N ASP A 17 8.21 7.68 32.82
CA ASP A 17 7.33 8.43 31.93
C ASP A 17 5.86 8.38 32.39
N MET A 18 5.38 7.24 32.91
CA MET A 18 4.06 7.15 33.56
C MET A 18 3.96 8.06 34.79
N SER A 19 4.93 7.99 35.70
CA SER A 19 4.95 8.87 36.89
C SER A 19 4.98 10.35 36.51
N HIS A 20 5.76 10.73 35.49
CA HIS A 20 5.78 12.10 35.00
C HIS A 20 4.45 12.50 34.32
N ARG A 21 3.76 11.56 33.66
CA ARG A 21 2.45 11.80 33.06
C ARG A 21 1.37 12.01 34.13
N GLU A 22 1.41 11.24 35.22
CA GLU A 22 0.46 11.35 36.34
C GLU A 22 0.56 12.70 37.04
N VAL A 23 1.79 13.19 37.28
CA VAL A 23 2.01 14.50 37.94
C VAL A 23 1.95 15.69 36.96
N GLY A 24 1.57 15.45 35.70
CA GLY A 24 1.46 16.49 34.66
C GLY A 24 2.80 17.06 34.17
N ALA A 25 3.93 16.48 34.57
CA ALA A 25 5.27 16.88 34.13
C ALA A 25 5.60 16.44 32.70
N LEU A 26 4.91 15.42 32.18
CA LEU A 26 5.04 14.97 30.80
C LEU A 26 3.75 15.28 30.03
N ALA A 27 3.86 16.07 28.96
CA ALA A 27 2.74 16.41 28.11
C ALA A 27 2.11 15.14 27.50
N PRO A 28 0.77 15.04 27.40
CA PRO A 28 0.09 13.84 26.91
C PRO A 28 0.60 13.37 25.54
N ARG A 29 0.80 14.30 24.60
CA ARG A 29 1.32 13.99 23.26
C ARG A 29 2.73 13.39 23.29
N VAL A 30 3.61 13.92 24.13
CA VAL A 30 4.99 13.43 24.26
C VAL A 30 4.99 12.03 24.86
N PHE A 31 4.16 11.78 25.88
CA PHE A 31 3.98 10.45 26.45
C PHE A 31 3.47 9.45 25.41
N SER A 32 2.37 9.75 24.72
CA SER A 32 1.81 8.88 23.68
C SER A 32 2.82 8.60 22.58
N HIS A 33 3.57 9.61 22.14
CA HIS A 33 4.60 9.45 21.13
C HIS A 33 5.75 8.55 21.60
N ARG A 34 6.21 8.69 22.84
CA ARG A 34 7.27 7.83 23.40
C ARG A 34 6.80 6.40 23.62
N ALA A 35 5.55 6.22 24.05
CA ALA A 35 4.93 4.91 24.16
C ALA A 35 4.86 4.27 22.77
N ALA A 36 4.35 4.98 21.76
CA ALA A 36 4.22 4.49 20.40
C ALA A 36 5.55 4.08 19.77
N ALA A 37 6.62 4.80 20.10
CA ALA A 37 8.00 4.53 19.66
C ALA A 37 8.71 3.42 20.47
N SER A 38 8.10 2.87 21.52
CA SER A 38 8.78 1.96 22.46
C SER A 38 9.05 0.59 21.85
N SER A 39 10.33 0.19 21.80
CA SER A 39 10.73 -1.14 21.34
C SER A 39 10.11 -2.25 22.19
N ASN A 40 9.85 -2.00 23.47
CA ASN A 40 9.22 -2.98 24.35
C ASN A 40 7.77 -3.29 23.92
N LEU A 41 7.02 -2.28 23.47
CA LEU A 41 5.68 -2.51 22.94
C LEU A 41 5.75 -3.22 21.58
N VAL A 42 6.69 -2.86 20.72
CA VAL A 42 6.89 -3.54 19.42
C VAL A 42 7.21 -5.03 19.62
N LEU A 43 8.07 -5.37 20.59
CA LEU A 43 8.38 -6.75 20.96
C LEU A 43 7.18 -7.54 21.52
N ARG A 44 6.10 -6.86 21.91
CA ARG A 44 4.91 -7.45 22.51
C ARG A 44 3.69 -7.49 21.59
N LEU A 45 3.78 -6.94 20.37
CA LEU A 45 2.70 -7.11 19.38
C LEU A 45 2.29 -8.58 19.31
N GLY A 46 1.02 -8.89 19.27
CA GLY A 46 0.52 -10.24 19.05
C GLY A 46 -0.75 -10.12 18.25
N ILE A 47 -1.17 -11.22 17.62
CA ILE A 47 -2.47 -11.24 16.96
C ILE A 47 -3.52 -10.96 18.03
N HIS A 48 -4.15 -9.80 17.92
CA HIS A 48 -5.31 -9.44 18.71
C HIS A 48 -6.55 -10.09 18.15
N ARG A 49 -6.67 -10.03 16.82
CA ARG A 49 -7.86 -10.43 16.09
C ARG A 49 -7.51 -10.76 14.64
N THR A 50 -8.29 -11.67 14.09
CA THR A 50 -8.37 -11.98 12.66
C THR A 50 -9.72 -11.52 12.13
N LEU A 51 -9.73 -10.75 11.05
CA LEU A 51 -10.92 -10.28 10.35
C LEU A 51 -11.13 -11.16 9.11
N ASP A 52 -12.11 -12.07 9.16
CA ASP A 52 -12.34 -13.08 8.12
C ASP A 52 -13.77 -12.96 7.57
N LYS A 53 -13.90 -12.32 6.41
CA LYS A 53 -15.16 -12.18 5.64
C LYS A 53 -14.94 -12.14 4.13
N HIS A 54 -13.78 -11.68 3.66
CA HIS A 54 -13.45 -11.68 2.23
C HIS A 54 -13.45 -13.10 1.67
N ARG A 55 -13.70 -13.21 0.37
CA ARG A 55 -13.77 -14.50 -0.33
C ARG A 55 -12.57 -14.79 -1.23
N GLY A 56 -11.64 -13.86 -1.35
CA GLY A 56 -10.37 -14.01 -2.07
C GLY A 56 -9.24 -13.29 -1.34
N CYS A 57 -8.05 -13.24 -1.95
CA CYS A 57 -6.87 -12.59 -1.38
C CYS A 57 -7.18 -11.15 -0.97
N VAL A 58 -6.64 -10.68 0.14
CA VAL A 58 -6.79 -9.29 0.58
C VAL A 58 -5.51 -8.53 0.24
N ASN A 59 -5.54 -7.75 -0.84
CA ASN A 59 -4.34 -7.06 -1.34
C ASN A 59 -4.06 -5.74 -0.62
N THR A 60 -5.06 -5.16 0.04
CA THR A 60 -4.93 -3.84 0.66
C THR A 60 -5.68 -3.74 1.96
N VAL A 61 -5.04 -3.08 2.93
CA VAL A 61 -5.63 -2.56 4.15
C VAL A 61 -5.21 -1.12 4.30
N SER A 62 -6.05 -0.25 4.86
CA SER A 62 -5.68 1.13 5.19
C SER A 62 -6.54 1.68 6.31
N PHE A 63 -5.93 2.38 7.27
CA PHE A 63 -6.68 3.07 8.32
C PHE A 63 -7.24 4.39 7.80
N ASN A 64 -8.41 4.77 8.31
CA ASN A 64 -8.91 6.13 8.21
C ASN A 64 -8.04 7.10 9.03
N ALA A 65 -8.30 8.41 8.91
CA ALA A 65 -7.45 9.45 9.48
C ALA A 65 -7.38 9.42 11.03
N ASP A 66 -8.44 8.96 11.70
CA ASP A 66 -8.48 8.83 13.16
C ASP A 66 -8.03 7.44 13.67
N GLY A 67 -7.84 6.47 12.76
CA GLY A 67 -7.42 5.11 13.07
C GLY A 67 -8.51 4.19 13.62
N SER A 68 -9.78 4.61 13.66
CA SER A 68 -10.90 3.83 14.20
C SER A 68 -11.55 2.88 13.20
N ILE A 69 -11.33 3.09 11.89
CA ILE A 69 -11.88 2.25 10.81
C ILE A 69 -10.74 1.76 9.94
N LEU A 70 -10.77 0.46 9.62
CA LEU A 70 -9.90 -0.12 8.60
C LEU A 70 -10.72 -0.33 7.33
N VAL A 71 -10.20 0.09 6.17
CA VAL A 71 -10.71 -0.33 4.86
C VAL A 71 -9.86 -1.48 4.35
N SER A 72 -10.49 -2.44 3.67
CA SER A 72 -9.80 -3.48 2.89
C SER A 72 -10.41 -3.67 1.51
N GLY A 73 -9.58 -4.16 0.59
CA GLY A 73 -9.96 -4.54 -0.78
C GLY A 73 -9.35 -5.88 -1.17
N SER A 74 -10.08 -6.64 -1.98
CA SER A 74 -9.79 -8.06 -2.25
C SER A 74 -10.06 -8.44 -3.71
N ASP A 75 -9.59 -9.62 -4.08
CA ASP A 75 -9.91 -10.33 -5.33
C ASP A 75 -11.40 -10.65 -5.47
N ASP A 76 -12.14 -10.69 -4.36
CA ASP A 76 -13.61 -10.80 -4.39
C ASP A 76 -14.31 -9.53 -4.92
N ARG A 77 -13.54 -8.50 -5.31
CA ARG A 77 -13.97 -7.19 -5.84
C ARG A 77 -14.77 -6.36 -4.84
N MET A 78 -14.84 -6.78 -3.58
CA MET A 78 -15.53 -6.08 -2.51
C MET A 78 -14.58 -5.14 -1.78
N ILE A 79 -15.13 -4.03 -1.31
CA ILE A 79 -14.51 -3.18 -0.29
C ILE A 79 -15.25 -3.43 1.02
N MET A 80 -14.49 -3.60 2.10
CA MET A 80 -15.04 -3.74 3.45
C MET A 80 -14.49 -2.66 4.37
N LEU A 81 -15.38 -2.05 5.16
CA LEU A 81 -15.06 -1.14 6.24
C LEU A 81 -15.25 -1.87 7.56
N TRP A 82 -14.21 -1.89 8.39
CA TRP A 82 -14.15 -2.66 9.60
C TRP A 82 -14.14 -1.78 10.84
N ASP A 83 -14.95 -2.17 11.81
CA ASP A 83 -14.62 -1.97 13.21
C ASP A 83 -13.57 -3.01 13.59
N TRP A 84 -12.29 -2.66 13.48
CA TRP A 84 -11.21 -3.61 13.72
C TRP A 84 -11.12 -4.03 15.21
N GLU A 85 -11.60 -3.18 16.13
CA GLU A 85 -11.58 -3.46 17.57
C GLU A 85 -12.63 -4.52 17.92
N LEU A 86 -13.86 -4.34 17.42
CA LEU A 86 -14.97 -5.29 17.61
C LEU A 86 -14.89 -6.50 16.68
N GLY A 87 -14.15 -6.41 15.57
CA GLY A 87 -14.11 -7.45 14.54
C GLY A 87 -15.34 -7.48 13.64
N LEU A 88 -16.03 -6.35 13.50
CA LEU A 88 -17.31 -6.29 12.79
C LEU A 88 -17.17 -5.50 11.49
N VAL A 89 -17.84 -5.97 10.44
CA VAL A 89 -17.97 -5.21 9.19
C VAL A 89 -19.01 -4.11 9.40
N LYS A 90 -18.57 -2.85 9.38
CA LYS A 90 -19.46 -1.67 9.44
C LYS A 90 -20.23 -1.50 8.13
N GLN A 91 -19.55 -1.70 7.01
CA GLN A 91 -20.12 -1.57 5.68
C GLN A 91 -19.36 -2.48 4.71
N SER A 92 -20.06 -3.07 3.76
CA SER A 92 -19.47 -3.77 2.62
C SER A 92 -20.20 -3.34 1.34
N PHE A 93 -19.47 -3.21 0.24
CA PHE A 93 -20.03 -2.86 -1.06
C PHE A 93 -19.12 -3.34 -2.19
N HIS A 94 -19.71 -3.56 -3.36
CA HIS A 94 -18.95 -3.90 -4.56
C HIS A 94 -18.18 -2.66 -5.05
N SER A 95 -16.87 -2.80 -5.26
CA SER A 95 -16.01 -1.69 -5.68
C SER A 95 -16.38 -1.10 -7.06
N GLY A 96 -17.03 -1.92 -7.89
CA GLY A 96 -17.30 -1.64 -9.29
C GLY A 96 -16.13 -1.98 -10.22
N HIS A 97 -15.02 -2.49 -9.67
CA HIS A 97 -13.95 -3.08 -10.45
C HIS A 97 -14.37 -4.44 -11.00
N MET A 98 -13.77 -4.83 -12.11
CA MET A 98 -13.99 -6.13 -12.76
C MET A 98 -12.96 -7.19 -12.36
N ASN A 99 -11.86 -6.77 -11.73
CA ASN A 99 -10.74 -7.62 -11.34
C ASN A 99 -10.20 -7.20 -9.94
N ASN A 100 -9.14 -7.86 -9.49
CA ASN A 100 -8.55 -7.75 -8.15
C ASN A 100 -8.31 -6.31 -7.71
N VAL A 101 -8.89 -5.92 -6.57
CA VAL A 101 -8.67 -4.60 -5.98
C VAL A 101 -7.30 -4.58 -5.33
N PHE A 102 -6.36 -3.83 -5.91
CA PHE A 102 -4.98 -3.73 -5.44
C PHE A 102 -4.78 -2.68 -4.35
N GLN A 103 -5.54 -1.58 -4.39
CA GLN A 103 -5.46 -0.59 -3.32
C GLN A 103 -6.78 0.10 -3.05
N ALA A 104 -7.04 0.37 -1.77
CA ALA A 104 -8.15 1.19 -1.30
C ALA A 104 -7.66 2.13 -0.19
N LYS A 105 -7.96 3.43 -0.30
CA LYS A 105 -7.58 4.44 0.70
C LYS A 105 -8.71 5.43 0.95
N PHE A 106 -8.80 5.89 2.20
CA PHE A 106 -9.66 7.02 2.57
C PHE A 106 -9.06 8.33 2.06
N MET A 107 -9.90 9.21 1.51
CA MET A 107 -9.53 10.60 1.29
C MET A 107 -9.62 11.37 2.61
N PRO A 108 -8.56 12.06 3.04
CA PRO A 108 -8.54 12.75 4.33
C PRO A 108 -9.50 13.95 4.32
N TYR A 109 -9.95 14.36 5.51
CA TYR A 109 -10.87 15.49 5.70
C TYR A 109 -12.22 15.34 4.98
N THR A 110 -12.63 14.11 4.68
CA THR A 110 -13.94 13.80 4.05
C THR A 110 -14.91 13.09 4.98
N ASP A 111 -14.67 13.13 6.30
CA ASP A 111 -15.49 12.45 7.32
C ASP A 111 -15.63 10.93 7.02
N ASP A 112 -14.58 10.34 6.47
CA ASP A 112 -14.51 8.94 6.02
C ASP A 112 -15.56 8.55 4.96
N ARG A 113 -16.17 9.53 4.29
CA ARG A 113 -17.21 9.32 3.28
C ARG A 113 -16.67 9.12 1.88
N THR A 114 -15.41 9.47 1.63
CA THR A 114 -14.80 9.39 0.30
C THR A 114 -13.59 8.45 0.33
N MET A 115 -13.56 7.51 -0.60
CA MET A 115 -12.45 6.59 -0.81
C MET A 115 -12.06 6.55 -2.27
N VAL A 116 -10.81 6.17 -2.51
CA VAL A 116 -10.26 5.93 -3.84
C VAL A 116 -9.71 4.52 -3.92
N THR A 117 -9.95 3.86 -5.05
CA THR A 117 -9.54 2.48 -5.28
C THR A 117 -8.85 2.32 -6.64
N CYS A 118 -7.90 1.41 -6.74
CA CYS A 118 -7.31 0.95 -8.00
C CYS A 118 -7.20 -0.56 -8.03
N ALA A 119 -7.17 -1.13 -9.25
CA ALA A 119 -7.29 -2.58 -9.44
C ALA A 119 -6.53 -3.08 -10.67
N ALA A 120 -6.50 -4.41 -10.80
CA ALA A 120 -5.93 -5.12 -11.94
C ALA A 120 -6.66 -4.87 -13.27
N ASP A 121 -7.90 -4.34 -13.24
CA ASP A 121 -8.62 -3.92 -14.45
C ASP A 121 -8.09 -2.61 -15.06
N GLY A 122 -7.11 -1.99 -14.40
CA GLY A 122 -6.49 -0.73 -14.79
C GLY A 122 -7.29 0.50 -14.39
N GLU A 123 -8.48 0.36 -13.82
CA GLU A 123 -9.30 1.50 -13.42
C GLU A 123 -8.83 2.09 -12.09
N VAL A 124 -9.00 3.40 -11.98
CA VAL A 124 -9.00 4.13 -10.70
C VAL A 124 -10.40 4.63 -10.47
N ARG A 125 -11.00 4.30 -9.33
CA ARG A 125 -12.40 4.60 -9.01
C ARG A 125 -12.52 5.43 -7.74
N LEU A 126 -13.56 6.26 -7.70
CA LEU A 126 -14.00 7.02 -6.53
C LEU A 126 -15.22 6.33 -5.93
N ALA A 127 -15.19 6.04 -4.64
CA ALA A 127 -16.33 5.57 -3.88
C ALA A 127 -16.80 6.67 -2.92
N GLN A 128 -18.10 6.98 -2.95
CA GLN A 128 -18.73 7.95 -2.05
C GLN A 128 -19.85 7.29 -1.25
N LEU A 129 -19.68 7.27 0.08
CA LEU A 129 -20.73 6.87 1.02
C LEU A 129 -21.75 8.00 1.15
N LYS A 130 -23.01 7.72 0.80
CA LYS A 130 -24.14 8.63 1.04
C LYS A 130 -24.84 8.22 2.34
N ASP A 131 -25.48 9.19 3.00
CA ASP A 131 -26.26 8.97 4.23
C ASP A 131 -27.39 7.96 3.92
N GLY A 132 -27.21 6.68 4.30
CA GLY A 132 -28.15 5.59 4.01
C GLY A 132 -27.58 4.26 3.50
N ARG A 133 -26.29 3.94 3.75
CA ARG A 133 -25.58 2.71 3.32
C ARG A 133 -25.33 2.56 1.82
N HIS A 134 -25.92 3.41 0.97
CA HIS A 134 -25.64 3.39 -0.46
C HIS A 134 -24.26 3.98 -0.76
N VAL A 135 -23.44 3.21 -1.45
CA VAL A 135 -22.13 3.63 -1.94
C VAL A 135 -22.20 3.80 -3.44
N ALA A 136 -21.95 5.02 -3.92
CA ALA A 136 -21.83 5.28 -5.34
C ALA A 136 -20.36 5.12 -5.76
N THR A 137 -20.08 4.29 -6.77
CA THR A 137 -18.74 4.13 -7.34
C THR A 137 -18.69 4.72 -8.75
N LYS A 138 -17.61 5.44 -9.05
CA LYS A 138 -17.42 6.12 -10.35
C LYS A 138 -15.98 5.95 -10.82
N ALA A 139 -15.79 5.51 -12.07
CA ALA A 139 -14.47 5.50 -12.70
C ALA A 139 -13.94 6.94 -12.90
N LEU A 140 -12.68 7.16 -12.50
CA LEU A 140 -11.97 8.43 -12.64
C LEU A 140 -10.99 8.41 -13.83
N ALA A 141 -10.27 7.31 -14.01
CA ALA A 141 -9.33 7.08 -15.10
C ALA A 141 -9.10 5.58 -15.32
N ARG A 142 -8.39 5.26 -16.40
CA ARG A 142 -7.97 3.90 -16.73
C ARG A 142 -6.55 3.91 -17.29
N HIS A 143 -5.71 3.04 -16.76
CA HIS A 143 -4.37 2.70 -17.23
C HIS A 143 -4.45 1.62 -18.33
N GLU A 144 -3.44 1.58 -19.20
CA GLU A 144 -3.25 0.51 -20.20
C GLU A 144 -2.51 -0.68 -19.56
N GLY A 145 -3.20 -1.43 -18.70
CA GLY A 145 -2.63 -2.49 -17.86
C GLY A 145 -3.08 -2.32 -16.41
N ARG A 146 -2.49 -3.08 -15.48
CA ARG A 146 -2.91 -3.04 -14.07
C ARG A 146 -2.56 -1.69 -13.41
N ALA A 147 -3.44 -1.18 -12.56
CA ALA A 147 -3.21 0.03 -11.76
C ALA A 147 -2.79 -0.38 -10.34
N HIS A 148 -1.48 -0.25 -10.06
CA HIS A 148 -0.87 -0.85 -8.87
C HIS A 148 -1.05 -0.04 -7.59
N LYS A 149 -0.88 1.28 -7.64
CA LYS A 149 -0.81 2.10 -6.41
C LYS A 149 -1.34 3.52 -6.60
N ILE A 150 -1.89 4.05 -5.52
CA ILE A 150 -2.42 5.40 -5.33
C ILE A 150 -1.64 6.10 -4.21
N ALA A 151 -1.26 7.35 -4.45
CA ALA A 151 -0.73 8.25 -3.43
C ALA A 151 -1.63 9.47 -3.26
N ILE A 152 -2.08 9.71 -2.03
CA ILE A 152 -2.93 10.86 -1.69
C ILE A 152 -2.06 12.01 -1.21
N GLU A 153 -2.29 13.22 -1.71
CA GLU A 153 -1.54 14.40 -1.30
C GLU A 153 -1.76 14.71 0.20
N PRO A 154 -0.70 14.76 1.02
CA PRO A 154 -0.81 15.10 2.44
C PRO A 154 -1.48 16.46 2.64
N GLY A 155 -2.50 16.51 3.49
CA GLY A 155 -3.22 17.76 3.77
C GLY A 155 -4.33 18.13 2.78
N SER A 156 -4.56 17.32 1.75
CA SER A 156 -5.50 17.62 0.68
C SER A 156 -6.69 16.65 0.63
N PRO A 157 -7.93 17.13 0.68
CA PRO A 157 -9.12 16.28 0.51
C PRO A 157 -9.43 15.95 -0.96
N HIS A 158 -8.60 16.39 -1.91
CA HIS A 158 -8.97 16.39 -3.34
C HIS A 158 -7.89 15.89 -4.28
N ILE A 159 -6.62 15.93 -3.89
CA ILE A 159 -5.51 15.62 -4.79
C ILE A 159 -4.99 14.22 -4.50
N LEU A 160 -4.88 13.41 -5.56
CA LEU A 160 -4.22 12.11 -5.51
C LEU A 160 -3.52 11.83 -6.84
N TYR A 161 -2.70 10.79 -6.83
CA TYR A 161 -1.95 10.30 -7.97
C TYR A 161 -2.11 8.79 -8.05
N SER A 162 -2.03 8.23 -9.26
CA SER A 162 -1.93 6.77 -9.46
C SER A 162 -0.83 6.43 -10.44
N CYS A 163 -0.33 5.20 -10.34
CA CYS A 163 0.61 4.62 -11.30
C CYS A 163 0.16 3.22 -11.73
N GLY A 164 0.58 2.80 -12.93
CA GLY A 164 0.26 1.49 -13.47
C GLY A 164 1.33 0.96 -14.44
N GLU A 165 1.07 -0.23 -14.97
CA GLU A 165 1.98 -0.95 -15.88
C GLU A 165 2.22 -0.22 -17.19
N ASP A 166 1.34 0.68 -17.60
CA ASP A 166 1.54 1.53 -18.77
C ASP A 166 2.61 2.62 -18.59
N GLY A 167 3.28 2.61 -17.45
CA GLY A 167 4.25 3.59 -17.00
C GLY A 167 3.67 4.98 -16.76
N LEU A 168 2.34 5.12 -16.84
CA LEU A 168 1.67 6.40 -16.73
C LEU A 168 1.51 6.78 -15.26
N VAL A 169 1.79 8.04 -14.95
CA VAL A 169 1.35 8.67 -13.71
C VAL A 169 0.14 9.54 -14.00
N HIS A 170 -0.98 9.23 -13.37
CA HIS A 170 -2.15 10.09 -13.38
C HIS A 170 -2.13 11.05 -12.18
N HIS A 171 -2.58 12.28 -12.41
CA HIS A 171 -2.90 13.26 -11.39
C HIS A 171 -4.42 13.49 -11.38
N PHE A 172 -5.04 13.49 -10.21
CA PHE A 172 -6.47 13.74 -10.05
C PHE A 172 -6.70 14.94 -9.14
N ASP A 173 -7.61 15.81 -9.56
CA ASP A 173 -8.29 16.75 -8.68
C ASP A 173 -9.77 16.38 -8.63
N LEU A 174 -10.22 15.86 -7.48
CA LEU A 174 -11.59 15.39 -7.31
C LEU A 174 -12.64 16.50 -7.50
N ARG A 175 -12.25 17.78 -7.49
CA ARG A 175 -13.15 18.91 -7.74
C ARG A 175 -13.42 19.12 -9.24
N THR A 176 -12.45 18.80 -10.09
CA THR A 176 -12.57 19.01 -11.55
C THR A 176 -13.19 17.80 -12.26
N GLN A 177 -13.25 16.66 -11.59
CA GLN A 177 -13.78 15.38 -12.10
C GLN A 177 -13.06 14.86 -13.36
N THR A 178 -11.91 15.43 -13.71
CA THR A 178 -11.10 15.01 -14.87
C THR A 178 -9.70 14.60 -14.41
N ALA A 179 -9.32 13.37 -14.72
CA ALA A 179 -7.95 12.92 -14.52
C ALA A 179 -7.01 13.54 -15.55
N THR A 180 -5.85 14.01 -15.10
CA THR A 180 -4.79 14.52 -15.97
C THR A 180 -3.72 13.43 -16.12
N LYS A 181 -3.37 13.10 -17.36
CA LYS A 181 -2.22 12.24 -17.68
C LYS A 181 -0.96 13.09 -17.46
N LEU A 182 -0.19 12.82 -16.40
CA LEU A 182 0.94 13.68 -16.02
C LEU A 182 2.16 13.40 -16.92
N PHE A 183 2.60 12.14 -17.00
CA PHE A 183 3.66 11.66 -17.90
C PHE A 183 3.73 10.14 -17.92
N LYS A 184 4.36 9.56 -18.97
CA LYS A 184 4.80 8.16 -18.99
C LYS A 184 6.28 8.07 -18.59
N CYS A 185 6.58 7.25 -17.60
CA CYS A 185 7.93 6.98 -17.11
C CYS A 185 8.70 6.13 -18.14
N LYS A 186 9.96 6.47 -18.37
CA LYS A 186 10.83 5.81 -19.35
C LYS A 186 12.12 5.38 -18.67
N ALA A 187 12.71 4.29 -19.16
CA ALA A 187 14.01 3.83 -18.72
C ALA A 187 15.09 4.87 -19.06
N PHE A 188 16.23 4.85 -18.38
CA PHE A 188 17.39 5.69 -18.75
C PHE A 188 18.23 5.08 -19.87
N LYS A 189 18.26 3.74 -19.92
CA LYS A 189 18.99 2.97 -20.93
C LYS A 189 18.30 3.10 -22.30
N ASP A 190 19.14 3.27 -23.32
CA ASP A 190 18.83 3.34 -24.75
C ASP A 190 18.33 4.69 -25.30
N LYS A 191 19.26 5.55 -25.74
CA LYS A 191 18.97 6.82 -26.45
C LYS A 191 18.47 6.63 -27.89
N SER A 192 17.98 5.44 -28.23
CA SER A 192 17.32 5.16 -29.50
C SER A 192 15.93 5.81 -29.54
N ASP A 193 15.30 5.85 -30.73
CA ASP A 193 13.93 6.35 -30.88
C ASP A 193 12.87 5.50 -30.14
N TYR A 194 13.27 4.36 -29.54
CA TYR A 194 12.38 3.38 -28.90
C TYR A 194 12.74 3.15 -27.42
N MET A 195 12.78 4.23 -26.62
CA MET A 195 12.95 4.12 -25.16
C MET A 195 11.85 3.27 -24.51
N PRO A 196 12.17 2.16 -23.82
CA PRO A 196 11.18 1.30 -23.21
C PRO A 196 10.46 2.03 -22.06
N ILE A 197 9.16 1.79 -21.95
CA ILE A 197 8.32 2.28 -20.85
C ILE A 197 8.63 1.45 -19.61
N VAL A 198 8.75 2.11 -18.45
CA VAL A 198 8.91 1.40 -17.17
C VAL A 198 7.54 1.07 -16.62
N HIS A 199 7.24 -0.21 -16.40
CA HIS A 199 6.01 -0.64 -15.74
C HIS A 199 6.04 -0.18 -14.29
N LEU A 200 5.14 0.71 -13.85
CA LEU A 200 5.20 1.27 -12.50
C LEU A 200 4.42 0.43 -11.49
N HIS A 201 5.08 0.06 -10.39
CA HIS A 201 4.50 -0.73 -9.30
C HIS A 201 4.21 0.12 -8.05
N SER A 202 4.95 1.21 -7.85
CA SER A 202 4.81 2.04 -6.64
C SER A 202 4.88 3.53 -6.93
N ILE A 203 4.07 4.28 -6.19
CA ILE A 203 4.12 5.73 -6.06
C ILE A 203 4.00 6.13 -4.59
N ALA A 204 4.76 7.13 -4.16
CA ALA A 204 4.71 7.68 -2.80
C ALA A 204 4.93 9.20 -2.83
N ILE A 205 4.27 9.95 -1.96
CA ILE A 205 4.44 11.42 -1.84
C ILE A 205 5.21 11.73 -0.56
N ASP A 206 6.13 12.69 -0.64
CA ASP A 206 6.87 13.16 0.53
C ASP A 206 5.91 13.89 1.50
N PRO A 207 5.69 13.37 2.73
CA PRO A 207 4.76 13.94 3.69
C PRO A 207 5.15 15.35 4.14
N MET A 208 6.44 15.69 4.08
CA MET A 208 6.97 16.99 4.49
C MET A 208 7.08 17.99 3.33
N ASN A 209 7.00 17.51 2.09
CA ASN A 209 7.01 18.34 0.90
C ASN A 209 6.09 17.74 -0.18
N PRO A 210 4.78 18.02 -0.13
CA PRO A 210 3.80 17.43 -1.06
C PRO A 210 4.06 17.73 -2.55
N HIS A 211 4.95 18.66 -2.86
CA HIS A 211 5.38 18.91 -4.23
C HIS A 211 6.34 17.83 -4.78
N ARG A 212 6.85 16.93 -3.94
CA ARG A 212 7.72 15.85 -4.34
C ARG A 212 7.04 14.50 -4.18
N PHE A 213 7.17 13.67 -5.21
CA PHE A 213 6.70 12.29 -5.18
C PHE A 213 7.69 11.38 -5.89
N ALA A 214 7.78 10.14 -5.42
CA ALA A 214 8.62 9.12 -5.98
C ALA A 214 7.78 8.11 -6.75
N VAL A 215 8.30 7.62 -7.87
CA VAL A 215 7.75 6.49 -8.62
C VAL A 215 8.85 5.47 -8.88
N ALA A 216 8.47 4.19 -8.91
CA ALA A 216 9.36 3.09 -9.22
C ALA A 216 8.58 1.89 -9.77
N GLY A 217 9.29 0.96 -10.38
CA GLY A 217 8.67 -0.05 -11.22
C GLY A 217 9.57 -1.22 -11.59
N SER A 218 9.45 -1.70 -12.82
CA SER A 218 10.18 -2.84 -13.37
C SER A 218 11.69 -2.64 -13.56
N ASP A 219 12.22 -1.48 -13.19
CA ASP A 219 13.65 -1.18 -13.29
C ASP A 219 14.26 -0.80 -11.94
N GLU A 220 15.58 -0.64 -11.92
CA GLU A 220 16.36 -0.52 -10.69
C GLU A 220 16.24 0.84 -9.99
N TYR A 221 15.57 1.82 -10.61
CA TYR A 221 15.62 3.23 -10.19
C TYR A 221 14.34 3.72 -9.51
N ALA A 222 14.48 4.18 -8.27
CA ALA A 222 13.46 5.03 -7.64
C ALA A 222 13.65 6.49 -8.10
N ARG A 223 12.62 7.07 -8.72
CA ARG A 223 12.68 8.41 -9.33
C ARG A 223 11.84 9.40 -8.55
N VAL A 224 12.44 10.49 -8.10
CA VAL A 224 11.73 11.57 -7.40
C VAL A 224 11.45 12.71 -8.36
N TYR A 225 10.17 13.05 -8.54
CA TYR A 225 9.72 14.16 -9.36
C TYR A 225 9.29 15.35 -8.49
N ASP A 226 9.40 16.56 -9.05
CA ASP A 226 8.83 17.77 -8.46
C ASP A 226 7.65 18.22 -9.32
N ILE A 227 6.43 18.14 -8.79
CA ILE A 227 5.20 18.43 -9.53
C ILE A 227 5.19 19.85 -10.13
N ARG A 228 5.90 20.79 -9.50
CA ARG A 228 5.98 22.18 -9.96
C ARG A 228 6.80 22.33 -11.25
N LYS A 229 7.61 21.31 -11.58
CA LYS A 229 8.34 21.22 -12.85
C LYS A 229 7.56 20.48 -13.93
N CYS A 230 6.45 19.81 -13.58
CA CYS A 230 5.65 19.10 -14.56
C CYS A 230 4.81 20.06 -15.39
N ARG A 231 4.72 19.79 -16.71
CA ARG A 231 3.80 20.50 -17.60
C ARG A 231 2.46 19.77 -17.63
N TRP A 232 1.37 20.52 -17.50
CA TRP A 232 0.01 19.98 -17.44
C TRP A 232 -0.61 19.73 -18.83
N ASP A 233 0.24 19.61 -19.86
CA ASP A 233 -0.15 19.42 -21.26
C ASP A 233 -0.03 17.95 -21.71
N GLY A 234 0.26 17.04 -20.79
CA GLY A 234 0.42 15.60 -21.04
C GLY A 234 1.66 15.25 -21.87
N LYS A 235 2.54 16.22 -22.16
CA LYS A 235 3.73 16.00 -22.99
C LYS A 235 5.02 15.74 -22.23
N ALA A 236 5.08 16.03 -20.93
CA ALA A 236 6.13 15.56 -20.01
C ALA A 236 6.02 16.24 -18.64
N CYS A 237 6.22 15.48 -17.57
CA CYS A 237 7.00 16.00 -16.47
C CYS A 237 8.47 16.00 -16.93
N GLY A 238 9.22 17.08 -16.69
CA GLY A 238 10.65 17.10 -17.04
C GLY A 238 11.43 15.96 -16.37
N ASP A 239 12.74 15.90 -16.63
CA ASP A 239 13.61 14.90 -16.01
C ASP A 239 13.38 14.83 -14.50
N PRO A 240 13.47 13.63 -13.89
CA PRO A 240 13.28 13.48 -12.45
C PRO A 240 14.19 14.46 -11.70
N ALA A 241 13.70 14.99 -10.59
CA ALA A 241 14.48 15.87 -9.75
C ALA A 241 15.67 15.15 -9.12
N ASP A 242 15.55 13.85 -8.88
CA ASP A 242 16.60 12.98 -8.39
C ASP A 242 16.27 11.50 -8.64
N CYS A 243 17.28 10.64 -8.63
CA CYS A 243 17.14 9.19 -8.78
C CYS A 243 17.95 8.46 -7.71
N PHE A 244 17.46 7.31 -7.26
CA PHE A 244 18.10 6.51 -6.23
C PHE A 244 18.18 5.06 -6.69
N CYS A 245 19.37 4.48 -6.58
CA CYS A 245 19.64 3.07 -6.82
C CYS A 245 20.92 2.67 -6.07
N PRO A 246 20.98 1.49 -5.43
CA PRO A 246 22.24 0.96 -4.89
C PRO A 246 23.23 0.72 -6.03
N SER A 247 24.49 1.10 -5.85
CA SER A 247 25.49 1.08 -6.91
C SER A 247 25.71 -0.29 -7.56
N HIS A 248 25.50 -1.37 -6.81
CA HIS A 248 25.66 -2.75 -7.30
C HIS A 248 24.45 -3.28 -8.10
N LEU A 249 23.31 -2.57 -8.05
CA LEU A 249 22.10 -2.92 -8.81
C LEU A 249 21.98 -2.12 -10.11
N ILE A 250 22.82 -1.10 -10.30
CA ILE A 250 22.86 -0.32 -11.54
C ILE A 250 23.27 -1.25 -12.69
N GLY A 251 22.43 -1.36 -13.70
CA GLY A 251 22.68 -2.26 -14.83
C GLY A 251 21.97 -3.60 -14.73
N ASP A 252 21.45 -3.98 -13.57
CA ASP A 252 20.80 -5.27 -13.37
C ASP A 252 19.35 -5.23 -13.85
N GLU A 253 19.03 -6.01 -14.89
CA GLU A 253 17.71 -6.07 -15.51
C GLU A 253 16.76 -7.05 -14.81
N GLN A 254 17.25 -7.82 -13.82
CA GLN A 254 16.43 -8.78 -13.08
C GLN A 254 15.77 -8.16 -11.84
N VAL A 255 16.17 -6.95 -11.47
CA VAL A 255 15.64 -6.26 -10.28
C VAL A 255 14.64 -5.19 -10.67
N GLY A 256 13.56 -5.13 -9.90
CA GLY A 256 12.59 -4.04 -9.94
C GLY A 256 12.28 -3.59 -8.52
N ILE A 257 11.55 -2.49 -8.39
CA ILE A 257 11.08 -1.97 -7.10
C ILE A 257 9.58 -2.21 -7.00
N THR A 258 9.16 -2.86 -5.91
CA THR A 258 7.76 -3.18 -5.62
C THR A 258 7.12 -2.17 -4.67
N GLY A 259 7.91 -1.68 -3.70
CA GLY A 259 7.42 -0.85 -2.62
C GLY A 259 8.25 0.43 -2.45
N LEU A 260 7.56 1.57 -2.37
CA LEU A 260 8.13 2.85 -1.93
C LEU A 260 7.41 3.40 -0.70
N ALA A 261 8.16 4.08 0.17
CA ALA A 261 7.63 4.90 1.26
C ALA A 261 8.56 6.08 1.59
N PHE A 262 7.99 7.21 2.03
CA PHE A 262 8.75 8.35 2.54
C PHE A 262 8.68 8.42 4.06
N SER A 263 9.80 8.77 4.69
CA SER A 263 9.84 9.06 6.12
C SER A 263 9.36 10.48 6.43
N ASN A 264 9.07 10.77 7.69
CA ASN A 264 8.80 12.14 8.18
C ASN A 264 10.02 13.08 8.11
N GLN A 265 11.17 12.61 7.63
CA GLN A 265 12.37 13.41 7.36
C GLN A 265 12.68 13.51 5.85
N SER A 266 11.77 12.98 5.03
CA SER A 266 11.90 12.75 3.59
C SER A 266 13.13 11.96 3.16
N GLU A 267 13.43 10.89 3.90
CA GLU A 267 14.23 9.78 3.38
C GLU A 267 13.31 8.86 2.58
N LEU A 268 13.86 8.23 1.54
CA LEU A 268 13.13 7.34 0.64
C LEU A 268 13.48 5.89 0.95
N LEU A 269 12.47 5.07 1.19
CA LEU A 269 12.60 3.64 1.40
C LEU A 269 12.14 2.91 0.13
N ALA A 270 12.93 1.95 -0.34
CA ALA A 270 12.60 1.13 -1.50
C ALA A 270 12.80 -0.36 -1.20
N SER A 271 11.79 -1.17 -1.52
CA SER A 271 11.87 -2.64 -1.49
C SER A 271 12.06 -3.16 -2.92
N TYR A 272 13.14 -3.91 -3.12
CA TYR A 272 13.49 -4.49 -4.42
C TYR A 272 13.03 -5.94 -4.54
N THR A 273 12.72 -6.36 -5.77
CA THR A 273 12.44 -7.73 -6.15
C THR A 273 13.73 -8.56 -6.14
N ILE A 274 13.66 -9.76 -5.58
CA ILE A 274 14.75 -10.74 -5.43
C ILE A 274 15.95 -10.16 -4.66
N GLU A 275 15.77 -9.03 -3.98
CA GLU A 275 16.84 -8.29 -3.32
C GLU A 275 16.35 -7.62 -2.02
N ARG A 276 17.16 -6.75 -1.41
CA ARG A 276 16.93 -6.18 -0.08
C ARG A 276 16.10 -4.89 -0.10
N ILE A 277 15.78 -4.39 1.09
CA ILE A 277 15.18 -3.07 1.27
C ILE A 277 16.29 -2.06 1.56
N TYR A 278 16.25 -0.93 0.88
CA TYR A 278 17.24 0.15 1.00
C TYR A 278 16.58 1.44 1.45
N LEU A 279 17.24 2.16 2.36
CA LEU A 279 16.86 3.50 2.79
C LEU A 279 17.88 4.51 2.25
N PHE A 280 17.38 5.48 1.50
CA PHE A 280 18.14 6.56 0.89
C PHE A 280 17.89 7.89 1.58
N SER A 281 18.97 8.53 1.98
CA SER A 281 18.97 9.93 2.44
C SER A 281 18.94 10.88 1.25
N LYS A 282 18.53 12.13 1.48
CA LYS A 282 18.36 13.16 0.43
C LYS A 282 19.65 13.47 -0.35
N ASP A 283 20.79 13.21 0.23
CA ASP A 283 22.13 13.45 -0.30
C ASP A 283 22.72 12.26 -1.06
N GLN A 284 22.05 11.10 -1.05
CA GLN A 284 22.48 9.89 -1.75
C GLN A 284 21.90 9.75 -3.16
N GLY A 285 21.33 10.84 -3.69
CA GLY A 285 20.75 10.88 -5.02
C GLY A 285 21.80 10.85 -6.12
N LEU A 286 21.50 10.15 -7.22
CA LEU A 286 22.32 10.04 -8.43
C LEU A 286 22.09 11.22 -9.39
N GLY A 287 21.14 12.11 -9.10
CA GLY A 287 20.73 13.21 -9.97
C GLY A 287 19.62 12.83 -10.96
N ALA A 288 19.39 13.71 -11.94
CA ALA A 288 18.27 13.59 -12.88
C ALA A 288 18.47 12.55 -13.99
N ASP A 289 19.72 12.27 -14.35
CA ASP A 289 20.10 11.28 -15.37
C ASP A 289 21.34 10.52 -14.88
N PRO A 290 21.15 9.34 -14.23
CA PRO A 290 22.24 8.56 -13.66
C PRO A 290 23.22 8.04 -14.73
N ASP A 291 22.78 7.85 -15.98
CA ASP A 291 23.62 7.36 -17.08
C ASP A 291 24.47 8.47 -17.73
N SER A 292 24.10 9.74 -17.53
CA SER A 292 24.90 10.89 -17.99
C SER A 292 26.09 11.22 -17.10
N ALA A 293 26.09 10.72 -15.87
CA ALA A 293 27.19 10.89 -14.95
C ALA A 293 28.37 10.03 -15.44
N THR A 294 29.34 10.65 -16.11
CA THR A 294 30.64 10.00 -16.31
C THR A 294 31.14 9.52 -14.95
N PRO A 295 31.61 8.26 -14.79
CA PRO A 295 32.27 7.86 -13.56
C PRO A 295 33.49 8.77 -13.43
N THR A 296 33.41 9.76 -12.57
CA THR A 296 34.56 10.60 -12.26
C THR A 296 35.60 9.65 -11.71
N SER A 297 36.60 9.41 -12.55
CA SER A 297 37.79 8.64 -12.27
C SER A 297 38.32 8.91 -10.87
N ALA A 298 38.52 7.84 -10.11
CA ALA A 298 39.31 7.79 -8.90
C ALA A 298 38.85 8.75 -7.80
N GLU A 299 37.90 8.30 -6.99
CA GLU A 299 37.94 8.67 -5.58
C GLU A 299 39.29 8.20 -5.01
N ASP A 300 39.99 9.14 -4.38
CA ASP A 300 41.17 8.85 -3.58
C ASP A 300 40.82 7.71 -2.61
N PRO A 301 41.54 6.56 -2.58
CA PRO A 301 41.27 5.47 -1.64
C PRO A 301 41.53 5.83 -0.17
N ASN A 302 41.71 7.12 0.12
CA ASN A 302 42.07 7.69 1.41
C ASN A 302 41.03 8.68 1.98
N THR A 303 39.89 8.88 1.31
CA THR A 303 38.69 9.49 1.90
C THR A 303 37.70 8.39 2.26
N GLY A 304 37.99 7.67 3.35
CA GLY A 304 37.18 6.54 3.85
C GLY A 304 35.84 6.96 4.45
N ASN A 305 34.91 7.41 3.62
CA ASN A 305 33.49 7.52 3.94
C ASN A 305 32.67 7.25 2.68
N GLU A 306 32.77 6.04 2.12
CA GLU A 306 31.66 5.48 1.37
C GLU A 306 30.47 5.44 2.35
N GLN A 307 29.53 6.38 2.24
CA GLN A 307 28.32 6.35 3.04
C GLN A 307 27.48 5.17 2.57
N GLN A 308 27.75 4.01 3.16
CA GLN A 308 27.01 2.78 2.90
C GLN A 308 25.52 3.04 3.19
N GLN A 309 24.69 2.77 2.19
CA GLN A 309 23.23 2.91 2.31
C GLN A 309 22.73 1.99 3.42
N GLN A 310 21.72 2.42 4.17
CA GLN A 310 21.13 1.58 5.20
C GLN A 310 20.30 0.47 4.52
N VAL A 311 20.60 -0.78 4.86
CA VAL A 311 20.00 -1.96 4.25
C VAL A 311 19.24 -2.77 5.31
N TYR A 312 18.10 -3.33 4.94
CA TYR A 312 17.33 -4.25 5.76
C TYR A 312 17.22 -5.62 5.07
N THR A 313 17.57 -6.67 5.82
CA THR A 313 17.72 -8.03 5.30
C THR A 313 16.77 -9.00 6.00
N GLY A 314 16.53 -10.16 5.38
CA GLY A 314 15.72 -11.26 5.94
C GLY A 314 14.37 -11.44 5.23
N HIS A 315 13.77 -10.37 4.72
CA HIS A 315 12.54 -10.49 3.94
C HIS A 315 12.79 -11.13 2.57
N ARG A 316 11.77 -11.78 2.03
CA ARG A 316 11.75 -12.33 0.67
C ARG A 316 10.72 -11.57 -0.14
N ASN A 317 11.13 -11.16 -1.33
CA ASN A 317 10.28 -10.44 -2.27
C ASN A 317 10.54 -10.91 -3.71
N CYS A 318 10.03 -12.07 -4.10
CA CYS A 318 10.20 -12.63 -5.44
C CYS A 318 8.88 -12.98 -6.15
N ALA A 319 7.79 -13.21 -5.43
CA ALA A 319 6.54 -13.71 -6.04
C ALA A 319 5.51 -12.62 -6.37
N THR A 320 5.46 -11.54 -5.58
CA THR A 320 4.38 -10.52 -5.66
C THR A 320 4.89 -9.11 -5.38
N VAL A 321 4.11 -8.09 -5.74
CA VAL A 321 4.36 -6.70 -5.35
C VAL A 321 4.13 -6.52 -3.84
N LYS A 322 5.19 -6.22 -3.09
CA LYS A 322 5.13 -5.99 -1.64
C LYS A 322 5.12 -4.53 -1.25
N GLY A 323 4.32 -4.23 -0.24
CA GLY A 323 4.37 -2.97 0.48
C GLY A 323 5.55 -2.92 1.46
N VAL A 324 6.20 -1.77 1.52
CA VAL A 324 7.12 -1.39 2.60
C VAL A 324 6.57 -0.12 3.26
N SER A 325 6.73 0.00 4.58
CA SER A 325 6.25 1.16 5.32
C SER A 325 7.13 1.49 6.51
N PHE A 326 6.92 2.68 7.07
CA PHE A 326 7.51 3.09 8.33
C PHE A 326 6.52 2.85 9.47
N PHE A 327 7.05 2.53 10.64
CA PHE A 327 6.27 2.33 11.85
C PHE A 327 6.85 3.15 13.00
N GLY A 328 5.95 3.64 13.86
CA GLY A 328 6.27 4.58 14.91
C GLY A 328 6.09 6.04 14.47
N PRO A 329 5.78 6.93 15.42
CA PRO A 329 5.39 8.30 15.14
C PRO A 329 6.47 9.19 14.51
N ASN A 330 7.77 8.85 14.65
CA ASN A 330 8.87 9.48 13.93
C ASN A 330 9.60 8.51 12.99
N CYS A 331 8.91 7.46 12.52
CA CYS A 331 9.50 6.44 11.66
C CYS A 331 10.67 5.71 12.35
N GLU A 332 10.53 5.39 13.64
CA GLU A 332 11.56 4.68 14.41
C GLU A 332 11.85 3.28 13.87
N TYR A 333 10.88 2.68 13.17
CA TYR A 333 10.94 1.32 12.64
C TYR A 333 10.61 1.28 11.14
N VAL A 334 11.12 0.26 10.48
CA VAL A 334 10.75 -0.15 9.12
C VAL A 334 9.98 -1.45 9.19
N THR A 335 8.93 -1.60 8.38
CA THR A 335 8.11 -2.81 8.33
C THR A 335 7.91 -3.30 6.90
N SER A 336 7.96 -4.61 6.72
CA SER A 336 7.70 -5.26 5.42
C SER A 336 6.99 -6.60 5.61
N GLY A 337 6.09 -6.90 4.68
CA GLY A 337 5.62 -8.26 4.45
C GLY A 337 6.67 -9.08 3.70
N SER A 338 6.48 -10.39 3.61
CA SER A 338 7.41 -11.33 3.00
C SER A 338 6.67 -12.49 2.35
N ASP A 339 7.31 -13.09 1.33
CA ASP A 339 6.83 -14.31 0.66
C ASP A 339 6.91 -15.58 1.51
N CYS A 340 7.51 -15.49 2.70
CA CYS A 340 7.51 -16.58 3.68
C CYS A 340 6.38 -16.47 4.72
N GLY A 341 5.38 -15.61 4.46
CA GLY A 341 4.20 -15.46 5.30
C GLY A 341 4.44 -14.62 6.55
N ARG A 342 5.64 -14.06 6.70
CA ARG A 342 6.06 -13.34 7.89
C ARG A 342 6.06 -11.82 7.70
N VAL A 343 5.81 -11.14 8.81
CA VAL A 343 6.00 -9.70 8.97
C VAL A 343 7.34 -9.44 9.64
N PHE A 344 8.15 -8.57 9.05
CA PHE A 344 9.44 -8.15 9.58
C PHE A 344 9.38 -6.72 10.09
N ILE A 345 10.04 -6.45 11.21
CA ILE A 345 10.20 -5.12 11.79
C ILE A 345 11.67 -4.90 12.15
N TRP A 346 12.28 -3.86 11.57
CA TRP A 346 13.63 -3.44 11.88
C TRP A 346 13.63 -2.09 12.59
N LYS A 347 14.64 -1.84 13.42
CA LYS A 347 14.95 -0.48 13.86
C LYS A 347 15.52 0.30 12.68
N LYS A 348 14.95 1.48 12.41
CA LYS A 348 15.40 2.32 11.30
C LYS A 348 16.86 2.78 11.49
N ALA A 349 17.23 3.12 12.73
CA ALA A 349 18.47 3.83 13.06
C ALA A 349 19.76 3.03 12.79
N ASP A 350 19.72 1.70 12.93
CA ASP A 350 20.87 0.81 12.80
C ASP A 350 20.60 -0.40 11.89
N GLY A 351 19.36 -0.61 11.45
CA GLY A 351 18.98 -1.77 10.65
C GLY A 351 18.81 -3.06 11.45
N GLU A 352 18.85 -3.00 12.78
CA GLU A 352 18.71 -4.19 13.61
C GLU A 352 17.31 -4.81 13.40
N LEU A 353 17.28 -6.09 13.00
CA LEU A 353 16.04 -6.87 12.94
C LEU A 353 15.50 -7.07 14.35
N LEU A 354 14.47 -6.30 14.70
CA LEU A 354 13.89 -6.32 16.03
C LEU A 354 12.89 -7.45 16.18
N ARG A 355 12.13 -7.73 15.11
CA ARG A 355 11.02 -8.66 15.19
C ARG A 355 10.65 -9.34 13.89
N VAL A 356 10.28 -10.61 14.01
CA VAL A 356 9.62 -11.41 12.97
C VAL A 356 8.34 -12.00 13.55
N MET A 357 7.24 -11.92 12.81
CA MET A 357 5.92 -12.39 13.24
C MET A 357 5.29 -13.24 12.14
N GLU A 358 4.68 -14.36 12.51
CA GLU A 358 3.96 -15.23 11.57
C GLU A 358 2.59 -14.62 11.24
N GLY A 359 2.51 -14.00 10.06
CA GLY A 359 1.28 -13.40 9.55
C GLY A 359 0.43 -14.44 8.86
N ASP A 360 0.69 -14.67 7.58
CA ASP A 360 -0.08 -15.57 6.72
C ASP A 360 0.68 -16.89 6.55
N LYS A 361 0.03 -17.96 6.06
CA LYS A 361 0.73 -19.21 5.74
C LYS A 361 1.69 -19.08 4.55
N HIS A 362 1.38 -18.16 3.62
CA HIS A 362 2.10 -18.03 2.36
C HIS A 362 2.73 -16.65 2.19
N VAL A 363 1.97 -15.63 1.81
CA VAL A 363 2.55 -14.33 1.45
C VAL A 363 1.81 -13.22 2.16
N VAL A 364 2.55 -12.29 2.77
CA VAL A 364 2.03 -11.03 3.29
C VAL A 364 2.38 -9.91 2.30
N ASN A 365 1.37 -9.34 1.65
CA ASN A 365 1.56 -8.31 0.61
C ASN A 365 1.56 -6.89 1.19
N CYS A 366 0.72 -6.61 2.18
CA CYS A 366 0.50 -5.27 2.69
C CYS A 366 0.57 -5.22 4.23
N ILE A 367 1.20 -4.17 4.74
CA ILE A 367 1.25 -3.83 6.15
C ILE A 367 0.99 -2.34 6.29
N GLU A 368 0.02 -1.98 7.13
CA GLU A 368 -0.26 -0.59 7.47
C GLU A 368 -0.28 -0.41 8.98
N ALA A 369 0.29 0.72 9.43
CA ALA A 369 0.32 1.08 10.83
C ALA A 369 -0.91 1.91 11.20
N ASN A 370 -1.40 1.73 12.43
CA ASN A 370 -2.34 2.68 12.99
C ASN A 370 -1.66 4.05 13.17
N PRO A 371 -2.33 5.16 12.83
CA PRO A 371 -1.73 6.49 12.89
C PRO A 371 -1.37 6.97 14.32
N PHE A 372 -1.96 6.40 15.38
CA PHE A 372 -1.79 6.89 16.76
C PHE A 372 -1.38 5.82 17.77
N ALA A 373 -1.63 4.55 17.50
CA ALA A 373 -1.34 3.44 18.39
C ALA A 373 -0.16 2.59 17.89
N THR A 374 0.54 1.89 18.80
CA THR A 374 1.46 0.81 18.45
C THR A 374 0.64 -0.39 17.95
N MET A 375 0.12 -0.30 16.74
CA MET A 375 -0.73 -1.33 16.15
C MET A 375 -0.44 -1.42 14.65
N LEU A 376 -0.48 -2.65 14.13
CA LEU A 376 -0.35 -2.93 12.71
C LEU A 376 -1.59 -3.70 12.23
N ALA A 377 -1.92 -3.54 10.96
CA ALA A 377 -2.77 -4.46 10.21
C ALA A 377 -1.93 -5.08 9.09
N SER A 378 -2.06 -6.37 8.86
CA SER A 378 -1.42 -7.06 7.74
C SER A 378 -2.43 -7.89 6.95
N CYS A 379 -2.18 -8.00 5.64
CA CYS A 379 -2.95 -8.84 4.73
C CYS A 379 -2.08 -9.31 3.56
N GLY A 380 -2.56 -10.29 2.81
CA GLY A 380 -1.78 -10.94 1.77
C GLY A 380 -2.61 -11.84 0.85
N ILE A 381 -2.03 -12.98 0.48
CA ILE A 381 -2.73 -13.97 -0.38
C ILE A 381 -3.86 -14.66 0.39
N GLU A 382 -3.85 -14.61 1.72
CA GLU A 382 -4.99 -15.09 2.50
C GLU A 382 -6.18 -14.13 2.43
N LYS A 383 -7.36 -14.68 2.69
CA LYS A 383 -8.64 -13.96 2.69
C LYS A 383 -8.91 -13.18 3.99
N ASP A 384 -8.03 -13.29 4.97
CA ASP A 384 -8.21 -12.67 6.28
C ASP A 384 -7.26 -11.49 6.47
N ILE A 385 -7.53 -10.70 7.51
CA ILE A 385 -6.67 -9.58 7.92
C ILE A 385 -6.29 -9.78 9.38
N LYS A 386 -5.03 -9.57 9.69
CA LYS A 386 -4.49 -9.77 11.04
C LYS A 386 -4.23 -8.42 11.70
N ILE A 387 -4.81 -8.23 12.88
CA ILE A 387 -4.66 -7.02 13.71
C ILE A 387 -3.68 -7.31 14.84
N TRP A 388 -2.63 -6.49 14.93
CA TRP A 388 -1.48 -6.71 15.82
C TRP A 388 -1.41 -5.62 16.88
N ILE A 389 -1.55 -5.97 18.17
CA ILE A 389 -1.46 -5.02 19.29
C ILE A 389 -0.50 -5.53 20.37
N PRO A 390 0.10 -4.69 21.23
CA PRO A 390 1.07 -5.09 22.24
C PRO A 390 0.40 -5.79 23.44
N ASN A 391 -0.19 -6.96 23.22
CA ASN A 391 -0.93 -7.74 24.22
C ASN A 391 -0.13 -8.91 24.80
N SER A 392 1.08 -9.19 24.28
CA SER A 392 1.88 -10.32 24.74
C SER A 392 2.44 -10.05 26.14
N LYS A 393 2.30 -11.05 27.04
CA LYS A 393 2.76 -10.96 28.44
C LYS A 393 4.27 -10.86 28.57
N GLU A 394 5.00 -11.47 27.65
CA GLU A 394 6.45 -11.43 27.58
C GLU A 394 6.88 -10.79 26.25
N PRO A 395 7.98 -10.02 26.23
CA PRO A 395 8.56 -9.54 24.99
C PRO A 395 9.09 -10.73 24.18
N ALA A 396 9.02 -10.65 22.86
CA ALA A 396 9.63 -11.63 21.97
C ALA A 396 11.14 -11.77 22.22
N SER A 397 11.65 -13.00 22.06
CA SER A 397 13.08 -13.28 22.11
C SER A 397 13.83 -12.53 20.99
N PRO A 398 15.12 -12.23 21.17
CA PRO A 398 15.96 -11.69 20.10
C PRO A 398 15.90 -12.58 18.85
N VAL A 399 15.80 -11.97 17.68
CA VAL A 399 15.73 -12.69 16.41
C VAL A 399 17.14 -12.94 15.89
N ASN A 400 17.46 -14.19 15.58
CA ASN A 400 18.65 -14.54 14.82
C ASN A 400 18.28 -14.66 13.33
N ILE A 401 18.80 -13.75 12.51
CA ILE A 401 18.46 -13.71 11.08
C ILE A 401 18.93 -14.97 10.33
N ASP A 402 20.05 -15.56 10.73
CA ASP A 402 20.58 -16.76 10.08
C ASP A 402 19.64 -17.95 10.31
N GLU A 403 19.06 -18.06 11.51
CA GLU A 403 18.07 -19.10 11.82
C GLU A 403 16.79 -18.90 11.01
N VAL A 404 16.33 -17.66 10.86
CA VAL A 404 15.16 -17.32 10.03
C VAL A 404 15.38 -17.73 8.58
N MET A 405 16.59 -17.54 8.05
CA MET A 405 16.95 -17.91 6.68
C MET A 405 17.21 -19.43 6.50
N MET A 406 17.75 -20.11 7.52
CA MET A 406 18.11 -21.54 7.46
C MET A 406 16.93 -22.51 7.66
N HIS A 407 15.92 -22.14 8.46
CA HIS A 407 14.80 -23.02 8.78
C HIS A 407 13.85 -23.28 7.59
N GLU A 408 14.11 -22.63 6.46
CA GLU A 408 13.28 -22.63 5.25
C GLU A 408 14.06 -23.21 4.05
N GLY A 409 14.70 -24.37 4.25
CA GLY A 409 15.39 -25.20 3.25
C GLY A 409 15.43 -24.61 1.84
N ILE A 410 16.56 -24.01 1.47
CA ILE A 410 16.80 -23.49 0.12
C ILE A 410 16.96 -24.68 -0.84
N THR A 411 15.84 -25.23 -1.28
CA THR A 411 15.71 -25.76 -2.63
C THR A 411 15.15 -24.62 -3.47
N PHE A 412 15.89 -24.20 -4.49
CA PHE A 412 15.29 -23.51 -5.62
C PHE A 412 14.28 -24.51 -6.19
N PHE A 413 13.02 -24.39 -5.78
CA PHE A 413 11.94 -25.08 -6.45
C PHE A 413 11.82 -24.40 -7.81
N SER A 414 12.39 -25.05 -8.82
CA SER A 414 11.82 -25.04 -10.17
C SER A 414 10.31 -25.24 -9.99
N GLY A 415 9.50 -24.45 -10.71
CA GLY A 415 8.07 -24.73 -10.82
C GLY A 415 7.86 -26.21 -11.15
N ASP A 416 6.79 -26.78 -10.59
CA ASP A 416 6.37 -28.18 -10.59
C ASP A 416 6.44 -28.76 -9.17
N ASP A 417 5.40 -28.51 -8.37
CA ASP A 417 4.92 -29.37 -7.26
C ASP A 417 3.70 -28.69 -6.60
N LEU A 418 2.68 -28.38 -7.41
CA LEU A 418 1.29 -28.27 -6.95
C LEU A 418 0.56 -29.48 -7.53
N ASP A 419 0.79 -30.64 -6.93
CA ASP A 419 0.01 -31.85 -7.21
C ASP A 419 -1.41 -31.65 -6.66
N ASP A 420 -2.32 -31.30 -7.57
CA ASP A 420 -3.74 -31.61 -7.42
C ASP A 420 -3.92 -33.10 -7.74
N GLU A 421 -4.20 -33.91 -6.71
CA GLU A 421 -4.79 -35.23 -6.91
C GLU A 421 -6.26 -35.03 -7.32
N ASP A 422 -6.58 -35.28 -8.59
CA ASP A 422 -7.86 -35.88 -9.00
C ASP A 422 -7.73 -36.58 -10.37
N ASP A 423 -8.27 -37.78 -10.39
CA ASP A 423 -8.13 -38.85 -11.38
C ASP A 423 -8.81 -38.60 -12.75
N ASP A 424 -8.17 -39.20 -13.77
CA ASP A 424 -8.69 -39.94 -14.93
C ASP A 424 -9.27 -39.26 -16.21
N ASP A 425 -8.71 -39.81 -17.31
CA ASP A 425 -9.23 -40.09 -18.67
C ASP A 425 -9.03 -39.10 -19.84
N ASP A 426 -8.01 -39.43 -20.63
CA ASP A 426 -7.97 -39.70 -22.09
C ASP A 426 -8.18 -38.59 -23.16
N ASP A 427 -7.12 -38.48 -23.99
CA ASP A 427 -7.06 -38.49 -25.47
C ASP A 427 -6.39 -37.28 -26.17
N ASP A 428 -5.19 -37.58 -26.69
CA ASP A 428 -4.54 -37.19 -27.96
C ASP A 428 -4.92 -35.86 -28.67
N ASP A 429 -3.93 -34.99 -28.92
CA ASP A 429 -3.27 -34.90 -30.25
C ASP A 429 -2.16 -33.82 -30.32
N ASP A 430 -1.22 -34.13 -31.21
CA ASP A 430 0.06 -33.52 -31.60
C ASP A 430 -0.05 -32.11 -32.24
N ASP A 431 0.95 -31.24 -31.99
CA ASP A 431 1.74 -30.52 -33.03
C ASP A 431 2.57 -29.40 -32.39
N GLY A 432 3.90 -29.51 -32.54
CA GLY A 432 4.88 -28.54 -32.03
C GLY A 432 5.08 -27.29 -32.88
N ASP A 433 5.67 -26.27 -32.25
CA ASP A 433 6.67 -25.41 -32.88
C ASP A 433 7.47 -24.65 -31.81
N ASP A 434 8.79 -24.84 -31.82
CA ASP A 434 9.76 -24.19 -30.94
C ASP A 434 9.92 -22.70 -31.31
N ASN A 435 9.86 -21.81 -30.31
CA ASN A 435 10.59 -20.55 -30.32
C ASN A 435 10.90 -20.10 -28.88
N ASP A 436 12.13 -20.41 -28.46
CA ASP A 436 12.72 -19.97 -27.20
C ASP A 436 12.91 -18.44 -27.18
N LEU A 437 12.09 -17.75 -26.39
CA LEU A 437 12.44 -16.48 -25.77
C LEU A 437 11.96 -16.55 -24.31
N ILE A 438 12.90 -16.37 -23.37
CA ILE A 438 12.67 -16.44 -21.93
C ILE A 438 11.78 -15.26 -21.53
N ASP A 439 10.47 -15.47 -21.52
CA ASP A 439 9.53 -14.62 -20.79
C ASP A 439 9.58 -15.03 -19.31
N PHE A 440 9.93 -14.06 -18.46
CA PHE A 440 9.88 -14.24 -17.02
C PHE A 440 8.43 -14.51 -16.61
N LEU A 441 8.20 -15.73 -16.13
CA LEU A 441 6.92 -16.24 -15.66
C LEU A 441 6.26 -15.28 -14.65
N ASP A 442 5.23 -14.58 -15.13
CA ASP A 442 4.08 -14.19 -14.33
C ASP A 442 3.43 -15.47 -13.78
N ILE A 443 3.48 -15.66 -12.47
CA ILE A 443 2.65 -16.65 -11.79
C ILE A 443 1.23 -16.09 -11.76
N ASP A 444 0.48 -16.39 -12.82
CA ASP A 444 -0.98 -16.29 -12.87
C ASP A 444 -1.57 -17.39 -11.98
N VAL A 445 -1.82 -17.06 -10.71
CA VAL A 445 -2.67 -17.86 -9.83
C VAL A 445 -4.04 -17.20 -9.78
N TRP A 446 -4.94 -17.78 -10.58
CA TRP A 446 -6.41 -17.72 -10.54
C TRP A 446 -7.12 -16.76 -11.51
N SER A 447 -7.39 -17.28 -12.70
CA SER A 447 -8.63 -16.98 -13.43
C SER A 447 -9.21 -18.25 -14.05
N ASN A 448 -9.69 -19.17 -13.20
CA ASN A 448 -10.71 -20.15 -13.60
C ASN A 448 -11.88 -20.01 -12.63
N ASN A 449 -12.92 -19.31 -13.08
CA ASN A 449 -14.26 -19.48 -12.55
C ASN A 449 -15.19 -19.49 -13.76
N ASP A 450 -15.40 -20.70 -14.29
CA ASP A 450 -16.61 -21.05 -15.00
C ASP A 450 -17.79 -20.85 -14.05
N PHE A 451 -18.60 -19.83 -14.32
CA PHE A 451 -19.97 -19.81 -13.83
C PHE A 451 -20.87 -20.20 -15.00
N SER A 452 -21.41 -21.40 -14.91
CA SER A 452 -22.58 -21.79 -15.68
C SER A 452 -23.75 -20.88 -15.31
N ASP A 453 -24.46 -20.42 -16.33
CA ASP A 453 -25.74 -19.74 -16.21
C ASP A 453 -26.72 -20.65 -15.44
N GLY A 454 -27.02 -20.26 -14.20
CA GLY A 454 -28.11 -20.82 -13.41
C GLY A 454 -29.25 -19.82 -13.34
N ASP A 455 -30.35 -20.15 -13.99
CA ASP A 455 -31.62 -19.42 -14.01
C ASP A 455 -32.04 -18.96 -12.60
N PHE A 456 -32.29 -17.66 -12.44
CA PHE A 456 -32.90 -17.10 -11.24
C PHE A 456 -34.39 -16.92 -11.52
N ASP A 457 -35.21 -17.85 -11.02
CA ASP A 457 -36.66 -17.72 -11.00
C ASP A 457 -37.06 -16.55 -10.08
N GLU A 458 -37.77 -15.58 -10.65
CA GLU A 458 -38.48 -14.53 -9.92
C GLU A 458 -39.71 -15.15 -9.24
N GLU A 459 -39.62 -15.43 -7.93
CA GLU A 459 -40.82 -15.60 -7.10
C GLU A 459 -41.33 -14.21 -6.68
N ASN A 460 -42.45 -13.83 -7.31
CA ASN A 460 -43.36 -12.77 -6.89
C ASN A 460 -43.96 -13.11 -5.52
N ASP A 461 -43.63 -12.32 -4.50
CA ASP A 461 -44.46 -12.19 -3.31
C ASP A 461 -45.35 -10.95 -3.47
N GLU A 462 -46.59 -11.20 -3.90
CA GLU A 462 -47.72 -10.29 -3.78
C GLU A 462 -48.15 -10.24 -2.30
N GLU A 463 -47.84 -9.14 -1.60
CA GLU A 463 -48.53 -8.82 -0.34
C GLU A 463 -49.77 -7.96 -0.61
N ASN A 464 -50.89 -8.52 -0.17
CA ASN A 464 -52.23 -7.96 -0.15
C ASN A 464 -52.32 -6.73 0.75
N ASP A 465 -52.84 -5.62 0.23
CA ASP A 465 -53.46 -4.58 1.03
C ASP A 465 -54.96 -4.50 0.66
N GLU A 466 -55.81 -5.03 1.55
CA GLU A 466 -57.25 -4.78 1.55
C GLU A 466 -57.54 -3.49 2.35
N ASP A 467 -58.26 -2.59 1.68
CA ASP A 467 -59.38 -1.75 2.12
C ASP A 467 -59.30 -0.98 3.46
N ASP A 468 -59.45 0.36 3.37
CA ASP A 468 -60.68 0.97 3.90
C ASP A 468 -60.88 2.43 3.40
N ASP A 469 -62.16 2.72 3.19
CA ASP A 469 -62.84 3.92 2.69
C ASP A 469 -62.46 5.25 3.38
N ASP A 470 -62.49 6.37 2.63
CA ASP A 470 -63.50 7.42 2.86
C ASP A 470 -63.41 8.61 1.87
N GLY A 471 -64.58 8.96 1.30
CA GLY A 471 -65.00 10.36 1.27
C GLY A 471 -64.75 11.19 0.02
N GLY A 472 -65.28 10.78 -1.13
CA GLY A 472 -65.45 11.65 -2.29
C GLY A 472 -66.79 12.41 -2.29
N GLY A 473 -66.70 13.75 -2.29
CA GLY A 473 -67.63 14.61 -3.02
C GLY A 473 -68.68 15.36 -2.21
N GLU A 474 -68.55 16.68 -2.17
CA GLU A 474 -69.66 17.55 -2.58
C GLU A 474 -69.13 18.92 -3.03
N SER A 475 -69.63 19.32 -4.20
CA SER A 475 -69.44 20.60 -4.86
C SER A 475 -70.15 21.71 -4.09
N ASP A 476 -69.53 22.88 -3.97
CA ASP A 476 -70.28 24.12 -4.15
C ASP A 476 -69.41 25.31 -4.52
N SER A 477 -69.90 26.05 -5.51
CA SER A 477 -69.36 27.28 -6.07
C SER A 477 -69.69 28.47 -5.17
N ALA A 478 -68.71 29.33 -4.87
CA ALA A 478 -68.95 30.76 -4.67
C ALA A 478 -67.67 31.61 -4.76
N VAL A 479 -67.79 32.60 -5.63
CA VAL A 479 -66.98 33.80 -5.86
C VAL A 479 -66.60 34.54 -4.57
N ASN A 480 -65.35 35.01 -4.44
CA ASN A 480 -65.03 36.44 -4.15
C ASN A 480 -63.53 36.74 -4.13
N ASP A 481 -63.21 37.86 -4.79
CA ASP A 481 -61.98 38.64 -4.70
C ASP A 481 -61.61 39.02 -3.26
N PHE A 482 -60.31 39.15 -2.94
CA PHE A 482 -59.62 40.44 -2.72
C PHE A 482 -58.26 40.29 -2.00
N HIS A 483 -57.28 41.03 -2.54
CA HIS A 483 -56.11 41.67 -1.92
C HIS A 483 -55.19 40.98 -0.87
N ALA A 484 -53.92 40.88 -1.26
CA ALA A 484 -52.74 41.48 -0.62
C ALA A 484 -52.79 41.84 0.88
N ALA A 485 -51.83 41.33 1.67
CA ALA A 485 -50.67 42.09 2.16
C ALA A 485 -49.91 41.34 3.27
N GLN A 486 -48.58 41.50 3.22
CA GLN A 486 -47.53 41.25 4.23
C GLN A 486 -47.05 39.82 4.46
#